data_AF-A0A1N7R1G9-F1
#
_entry.id   AF-A0A1N7R1G9-F1
#
_cell.length_a   1.000
_cell.length_b   1.000
_cell.length_c   1.000
_cell.angle_alpha   90.00
_cell.angle_beta   90.00
_cell.angle_gamma   90.00
#
_symmetry.space_group_name_H-M   'P 1'
#
loop_
_entity.id
_entity.type
_entity.pdbx_description
1 polymer ?
#
loop_
_entity_poly.entity_id
_entity_poly.type
_entity_poly.pdbx_seq_one_letter_code
_entity_poly.pdbx_strand_id
1 'polypeptide(L)'
;MSKKIIVPKSKEAEIALDYDAVSPDQIVELNITNDEFKKLWDDGVFILINKIANSNIDDFEDEHITNLESIHNSLNELKKSANGSDEINEMFELALSYETSIHFYF
;
A
#
# COMPACT_ATOMS: atom_id res chain seq x y z
N MET A 1 10.78 -11.69 7.93
CA MET A 1 9.91 -10.62 8.48
C MET A 1 8.53 -10.80 7.85
N SER A 2 7.48 -10.35 8.53
CA SER A 2 6.14 -10.34 7.95
C SER A 2 6.05 -9.11 7.05
N LYS A 3 5.70 -9.32 5.77
CA LYS A 3 5.48 -8.25 4.81
C LYS A 3 4.04 -7.81 4.94
N LYS A 4 3.78 -6.51 5.03
CA LYS A 4 2.42 -6.00 5.20
C LYS A 4 2.20 -4.67 4.52
N ILE A 5 0.95 -4.46 4.14
CA ILE A 5 0.46 -3.19 3.64
C ILE A 5 -0.56 -2.67 4.64
N ILE A 6 -0.46 -1.40 5.01
CA ILE A 6 -1.31 -0.77 6.01
C ILE A 6 -1.98 0.47 5.40
N VAL A 7 -3.27 0.62 5.72
CA VAL A 7 -4.06 1.82 5.40
C VAL A 7 -4.67 2.35 6.70
N PRO A 8 -4.34 3.58 7.13
CA PRO A 8 -5.01 4.25 8.24
C PRO A 8 -6.46 4.61 7.89
N LYS A 9 -7.39 4.42 8.82
CA LYS A 9 -8.83 4.72 8.62
C LYS A 9 -9.20 6.18 8.82
N SER A 10 -8.29 7.00 9.34
CA SER A 10 -8.47 8.44 9.52
C SER A 10 -7.12 9.18 9.57
N LYS A 11 -7.15 10.51 9.53
CA LYS A 11 -5.94 11.34 9.70
C LYS A 11 -5.31 11.20 11.08
N GLU A 12 -6.11 10.99 12.12
CA GLU A 12 -5.60 10.72 13.47
C GLU A 12 -4.89 9.37 13.51
N ALA A 13 -5.43 8.35 12.82
CA ALA A 13 -4.78 7.04 12.70
C ALA A 13 -3.47 7.12 11.91
N GLU A 14 -3.43 7.91 10.85
CA GLU A 14 -2.24 8.17 10.03
C GLU A 14 -1.14 8.80 10.87
N ILE A 15 -1.46 9.86 11.62
CA ILE A 15 -0.50 10.50 12.55
C ILE A 15 -0.07 9.50 13.64
N ALA A 16 -0.99 8.72 14.21
CA ALA A 16 -0.66 7.75 15.25
C ALA A 16 0.27 6.64 14.72
N LEU A 17 0.14 6.26 13.44
CA LEU A 17 0.99 5.27 12.79
C LEU A 17 2.44 5.77 12.71
N ASP A 18 2.66 7.05 12.36
CA ASP A 18 4.01 7.66 12.31
C ASP A 18 4.76 7.63 13.67
N TYR A 19 4.02 7.50 14.78
CA TYR A 19 4.59 7.44 16.14
C TYR A 19 4.48 6.05 16.79
N ASP A 20 4.21 4.99 16.02
CA ASP A 20 4.00 3.61 16.53
C ASP A 20 2.91 3.53 17.62
N ALA A 21 1.94 4.44 17.59
CA ALA A 21 0.88 4.59 18.60
C ALA A 21 -0.50 4.16 18.11
N VAL A 22 -0.59 3.63 16.88
CA VAL A 22 -1.86 3.25 16.26
C VAL A 22 -2.42 1.96 16.85
N SER A 23 -3.74 1.92 17.03
CA SER A 23 -4.43 0.71 17.48
C SER A 23 -4.90 -0.15 16.29
N PRO A 24 -5.05 -1.48 16.46
CA PRO A 24 -5.49 -2.36 15.37
C PRO A 24 -6.85 -1.99 14.76
N ASP A 25 -7.75 -1.38 15.53
CA ASP A 25 -9.06 -0.93 15.04
C ASP A 25 -8.97 0.33 14.17
N GLN A 26 -7.87 1.09 14.26
CA GLN A 26 -7.63 2.31 13.49
C GLN A 26 -6.99 2.08 12.12
N ILE A 27 -6.55 0.85 11.82
CA ILE A 27 -5.92 0.51 10.53
C ILE A 27 -6.65 -0.64 9.83
N VAL A 28 -6.42 -0.77 8.53
CA VAL A 28 -6.61 -2.00 7.78
C VAL A 28 -5.22 -2.54 7.44
N GLU A 29 -4.98 -3.82 7.71
CA GLU A 29 -3.70 -4.48 7.45
C GLU A 29 -3.90 -5.67 6.52
N LEU A 30 -3.13 -5.69 5.43
CA LEU A 30 -2.99 -6.83 4.53
C LEU A 30 -1.64 -7.48 4.77
N ASN A 31 -1.66 -8.72 5.23
CA ASN A 31 -0.45 -9.53 5.39
C ASN A 31 -0.10 -10.22 4.08
N ILE A 32 1.15 -10.13 3.67
CA ILE A 32 1.67 -10.71 2.43
C ILE A 32 2.74 -11.74 2.80
N THR A 33 2.61 -12.97 2.31
CA THR A 33 3.66 -13.99 2.46
C THR A 33 4.83 -13.68 1.53
N ASN A 34 6.02 -14.23 1.81
CA ASN A 34 7.17 -14.04 0.92
C ASN A 34 6.91 -14.58 -0.50
N ASP A 35 6.11 -15.64 -0.64
CA ASP A 35 5.76 -16.21 -1.94
C ASP A 35 4.80 -15.30 -2.72
N GLU A 36 3.80 -14.71 -2.06
CA GLU A 36 2.90 -13.72 -2.66
C GLU A 36 3.64 -12.44 -3.03
N PHE A 37 4.51 -11.95 -2.15
CA PHE A 37 5.35 -10.79 -2.45
C PHE A 37 6.23 -11.07 -3.67
N LYS A 38 6.92 -12.21 -3.69
CA LYS A 38 7.76 -12.59 -4.82
C LYS A 38 6.97 -12.64 -6.12
N LYS A 39 5.75 -13.19 -6.08
CA LYS A 39 4.87 -13.21 -7.25
C LYS A 39 4.49 -11.80 -7.70
N LEU A 40 4.01 -10.94 -6.80
CA LEU A 40 3.65 -9.54 -7.11
C LEU A 40 4.86 -8.76 -7.65
N TRP A 41 6.04 -9.01 -7.11
CA TRP A 41 7.31 -8.43 -7.56
C TRP A 41 7.68 -8.87 -8.97
N ASP A 42 7.69 -10.19 -9.21
CA ASP A 42 8.00 -10.79 -10.51
C ASP A 42 6.96 -10.37 -11.59
N ASP A 43 5.71 -10.16 -11.18
CA ASP A 43 4.61 -9.66 -12.02
C ASP A 43 4.69 -8.12 -12.26
N GLY A 44 5.63 -7.43 -11.62
CA GLY A 44 5.91 -6.00 -11.82
C GLY A 44 4.95 -5.04 -11.13
N VAL A 45 4.17 -5.51 -10.15
CA VAL A 45 3.16 -4.69 -9.43
C VAL A 45 3.81 -3.50 -8.73
N PHE A 46 4.85 -3.73 -7.92
CA PHE A 46 5.52 -2.67 -7.18
C PHE A 46 6.32 -1.72 -8.09
N ILE A 47 6.87 -2.25 -9.20
CA ILE A 47 7.54 -1.43 -10.23
C ILE A 47 6.55 -0.44 -10.87
N LEU A 48 5.32 -0.89 -11.16
CA LEU A 48 4.27 -0.04 -11.69
C LEU A 48 3.90 1.08 -10.71
N ILE A 49 3.70 0.73 -9.44
CA ILE A 49 3.36 1.69 -8.37
C ILE A 49 4.49 2.72 -8.22
N ASN A 50 5.75 2.28 -8.10
CA ASN A 50 6.92 3.15 -7.97
C ASN A 50 7.01 4.18 -9.09
N LYS A 51 6.75 3.76 -10.34
CA LYS A 51 6.78 4.67 -11.48
C LYS A 51 5.70 5.75 -11.43
N ILE A 52 4.50 5.42 -10.94
CA ILE A 52 3.34 6.33 -10.93
C ILE A 52 3.40 7.25 -9.71
N ALA A 53 3.67 6.68 -8.54
CA ALA A 53 3.69 7.39 -7.28
C ALA A 53 5.01 8.10 -6.99
N ASN A 54 6.06 7.83 -7.79
CA ASN A 54 7.42 8.27 -7.53
C ASN A 54 7.90 7.82 -6.13
N SER A 55 7.63 6.56 -5.81
CA SER A 55 8.02 5.86 -4.58
C SER A 55 9.15 4.85 -4.83
N ASN A 56 9.73 4.30 -3.77
CA ASN A 56 10.80 3.31 -3.79
C ASN A 56 10.42 2.05 -3.00
N ILE A 57 9.25 1.48 -3.26
CA ILE A 57 8.82 0.21 -2.64
C ILE A 57 9.78 -0.90 -3.09
N ASP A 58 10.49 -1.50 -2.13
CA ASP A 58 11.37 -2.65 -2.31
C ASP A 58 11.31 -3.59 -1.07
N ASP A 59 12.24 -4.54 -0.96
CA ASP A 59 12.33 -5.48 0.18
C ASP A 59 13.41 -5.12 1.21
N PHE A 60 13.83 -3.85 1.25
CA PHE A 60 14.87 -3.33 2.14
C PHE A 60 14.39 -2.22 3.08
N GLU A 61 13.48 -1.36 2.64
CA GLU A 61 12.99 -0.21 3.43
C GLU A 61 11.45 -0.10 3.44
N ASP A 62 10.94 0.52 4.50
CA ASP A 62 9.52 0.91 4.57
C ASP A 62 9.25 2.10 3.64
N GLU A 63 8.10 2.11 2.98
CA GLU A 63 7.69 3.17 2.05
C GLU A 63 6.22 3.53 2.24
N HIS A 64 5.85 4.77 1.95
CA HIS A 64 4.46 5.20 2.01
C HIS A 64 4.11 6.21 0.93
N ILE A 65 2.86 6.15 0.49
CA ILE A 65 2.29 7.08 -0.48
C ILE A 65 1.19 7.87 0.22
N THR A 66 1.37 9.19 0.35
CA THR A 66 0.43 10.12 1.00
C THR A 66 -0.32 11.01 0.01
N ASN A 67 0.17 11.10 -1.24
CA ASN A 67 -0.50 11.88 -2.27
C ASN A 67 -1.69 11.09 -2.84
N LEU A 68 -2.90 11.57 -2.59
CA LEU A 68 -4.15 10.92 -3.05
C LEU A 68 -4.26 10.81 -4.57
N GLU A 69 -3.72 11.77 -5.33
CA GLU A 69 -3.68 11.70 -6.80
C GLU A 69 -2.76 10.57 -7.27
N SER A 70 -1.61 10.40 -6.63
CA SER A 70 -0.70 9.27 -6.88
C SER A 70 -1.33 7.92 -6.55
N ILE A 71 -2.07 7.83 -5.44
CA ILE A 71 -2.82 6.61 -5.05
C ILE A 71 -3.91 6.32 -6.09
N HIS A 72 -4.68 7.34 -6.50
CA HIS A 72 -5.74 7.20 -7.50
C HIS A 72 -5.20 6.74 -8.85
N ASN A 73 -4.12 7.37 -9.32
CA ASN A 73 -3.50 7.01 -10.60
C ASN A 73 -2.90 5.60 -10.56
N SER A 74 -2.31 5.20 -9.43
CA SER A 74 -1.78 3.84 -9.24
C SER A 74 -2.91 2.81 -9.29
N LEU A 75 -4.02 3.03 -8.59
CA LEU A 75 -5.19 2.15 -8.63
C LEU A 75 -5.75 2.00 -10.04
N ASN A 76 -5.84 3.10 -10.80
CA ASN A 76 -6.35 3.06 -12.17
C ASN A 76 -5.49 2.19 -13.09
N GLU A 77 -4.16 2.20 -12.93
CA GLU A 77 -3.27 1.37 -13.72
C GLU A 77 -3.23 -0.08 -13.22
N LEU A 78 -3.28 -0.30 -11.91
CA LEU A 78 -3.37 -1.65 -11.32
C LEU A 78 -4.62 -2.40 -11.83
N LYS A 79 -5.78 -1.72 -11.87
CA LYS A 79 -7.04 -2.28 -12.41
C LYS A 79 -7.00 -2.61 -13.91
N LYS A 80 -6.11 -1.97 -14.68
CA LYS A 80 -5.90 -2.27 -16.10
C LYS A 80 -4.90 -3.40 -16.30
N SER A 81 -4.00 -3.62 -15.35
CA SER A 81 -3.02 -4.68 -15.41
C SER A 81 -3.68 -6.04 -15.15
N ALA A 82 -3.29 -7.07 -15.89
CA ALA A 82 -3.70 -8.45 -15.61
C ALA A 82 -3.01 -9.03 -14.34
N ASN A 83 -2.14 -8.23 -13.73
CA ASN A 83 -1.19 -8.62 -12.69
C ASN A 83 -1.54 -8.03 -11.31
N GLY A 84 -2.54 -7.15 -11.24
CA GLY A 84 -3.02 -6.60 -9.97
C GLY A 84 -3.73 -7.68 -9.16
N SER A 85 -3.37 -7.82 -7.88
CA SER A 85 -4.16 -8.61 -6.94
C SER A 85 -5.37 -7.80 -6.50
N ASP A 86 -6.55 -8.44 -6.42
CA ASP A 86 -7.79 -7.82 -5.95
C ASP A 86 -7.62 -7.23 -4.53
N GLU A 87 -6.83 -7.88 -3.67
CA GLU A 87 -6.54 -7.41 -2.31
C GLU A 87 -5.68 -6.13 -2.32
N ILE A 88 -4.73 -6.01 -3.25
CA ILE A 88 -3.92 -4.79 -3.40
C ILE A 88 -4.81 -3.64 -3.89
N ASN A 89 -5.67 -3.91 -4.87
CA ASN A 89 -6.63 -2.92 -5.35
C ASN A 89 -7.54 -2.42 -4.22
N GLU A 90 -8.03 -3.33 -3.37
CA GLU A 90 -8.85 -3.00 -2.21
C GLU A 90 -8.11 -2.07 -1.23
N MET A 91 -6.82 -2.30 -0.97
CA MET A 91 -6.03 -1.40 -0.10
C MET A 91 -5.93 0.02 -0.68
N PHE A 92 -5.73 0.16 -1.98
CA PHE A 92 -5.73 1.47 -2.63
C PHE A 92 -7.12 2.13 -2.61
N GLU A 93 -8.19 1.37 -2.80
CA GLU A 93 -9.57 1.87 -2.67
C GLU A 93 -9.85 2.37 -1.26
N LEU A 94 -9.40 1.64 -0.24
CA LEU A 94 -9.56 2.04 1.16
C LEU A 94 -8.82 3.34 1.46
N ALA A 95 -7.57 3.47 1.01
CA ALA A 95 -6.79 4.70 1.23
C ALA A 95 -7.47 5.93 0.61
N LEU A 96 -8.07 5.79 -0.57
CA LEU A 96 -8.88 6.84 -1.19
C LEU A 96 -10.18 7.10 -0.43
N SER A 97 -10.86 6.04 0.03
CA SER A 97 -12.14 6.17 0.75
C SER A 97 -11.99 6.87 2.10
N TYR A 98 -10.85 6.67 2.76
CA TYR A 98 -10.50 7.31 4.03
C TYR A 98 -9.77 8.65 3.84
N GLU A 99 -9.42 8.99 2.59
CA GLU A 99 -8.61 10.17 2.25
C GLU A 99 -7.26 10.21 3.01
N THR A 100 -6.65 9.04 3.23
CA THR A 100 -5.41 8.86 3.99
C THR A 100 -4.23 8.48 3.09
N SER A 101 -3.42 7.52 3.51
CA SER A 101 -2.20 7.03 2.87
C SER A 101 -2.20 5.51 2.82
N ILE A 102 -1.25 4.97 2.08
CA ILE A 102 -0.94 3.55 2.02
C ILE A 102 0.53 3.35 2.34
N HIS A 103 0.82 2.41 3.24
CA HIS A 103 2.14 2.14 3.80
C HIS A 103 2.55 0.71 3.49
N PHE A 104 3.80 0.50 3.11
CA PHE A 104 4.40 -0.76 2.73
C PHE A 104 5.55 -1.07 3.69
N TYR A 105 5.44 -2.17 4.44
CA TYR A 105 6.46 -2.63 5.40
C TYR A 105 6.96 -4.00 4.95
N PHE A 106 8.11 -4.06 4.27
CA PHE A 106 8.58 -5.26 3.55
C PHE A 106 9.90 -5.85 4.04
#